data_AF-A0A7J6Q8Y1-F1
#
_entry.id   AF-A0A7J6Q8Y1-F1
#
_cell.length_a   1.000
_cell.length_b   1.000
_cell.length_c   1.000
_cell.angle_alpha   90.00
_cell.angle_beta   90.00
_cell.angle_gamma   90.00
#
_symmetry.space_group_name_H-M   'P 1'
#
loop_
_entity.id
_entity.type
_entity.pdbx_description
1 polymer ?
#
loop_
_entity_poly.entity_id
_entity_poly.type
_entity_poly.pdbx_seq_one_letter_code
_entity_poly.pdbx_strand_id
1 'polypeptide(L)'
;MMTDYTLPPSEAEVGIKLYLDHDKEDGDDDRHIALPCLFKHRFQDFHVYEIPDGPTSSGPLHLTELWTKDRVIQEIRDKREREDNLQNALGPDYQITDQQLDSINACLTEEDKDKLVAFLKTSRNDANAPKYCLLEGDCIQDKPGRTKVHQLIKTQFPSGMFITDTVDPCADTNDRHQIRVWIKKDFTIGQKRARELAAASDEGNDKKRRRDGRHRKGRKQTGGGDKKQSSTNQDLPQARYDPWPKDQPDYLYFNMYKENRDTAEAVSSISRAMGKKNTKAFTVAGTKDRRGVTVQHVCMWRTYAEQVKRAMLSGQWDKFVRLSDFHYRPQKLSLGMLYGNRFYVALRGIKECPSEEGLTKAFSALSTKGFINYFGMQRFGEATTTTGSRW
;
A
#
# COMPACT_ATOMS: atom_id res chain seq x y z
N MET A 1 16.13 26.54 47.46
CA MET A 1 16.15 26.95 46.04
C MET A 1 14.91 26.39 45.39
N MET A 2 13.98 27.24 44.95
CA MET A 2 12.82 26.80 44.17
C MET A 2 13.33 26.36 42.80
N THR A 3 13.29 25.07 42.50
CA THR A 3 13.50 24.55 41.15
C THR A 3 12.36 25.07 40.27
N ASP A 4 12.71 25.87 39.26
CA ASP A 4 11.76 26.37 38.28
C ASP A 4 11.28 25.22 37.39
N TYR A 5 10.06 24.73 37.64
CA TYR A 5 9.47 23.59 36.92
C TYR A 5 9.08 23.90 35.47
N THR A 6 9.41 25.09 34.95
CA THR A 6 9.07 25.50 33.59
C THR A 6 10.13 25.15 32.54
N LEU A 7 11.35 24.84 32.95
CA LEU A 7 12.43 24.43 32.05
C LEU A 7 12.57 22.91 32.00
N PRO A 8 12.93 22.33 30.83
CA PRO A 8 13.29 20.91 30.77
C PRO A 8 14.49 20.64 31.69
N PRO A 9 14.60 19.43 32.28
CA PRO A 9 15.72 19.10 33.14
C PRO A 9 17.03 19.19 32.36
N SER A 10 18.11 19.54 33.05
CA SER A 10 19.48 19.49 32.53
C SER A 10 19.97 18.04 32.38
N GLU A 11 21.00 17.83 31.54
CA GLU A 11 21.66 16.53 31.37
C GLU A 11 22.12 15.95 32.73
N ALA A 12 22.67 16.79 33.60
CA ALA A 12 23.14 16.39 34.92
C ALA A 12 21.99 15.93 35.85
N GLU A 13 20.80 16.55 35.76
CA GLU A 13 19.63 16.17 36.54
C GLU A 13 19.05 14.81 36.12
N VAL A 14 19.28 14.39 34.86
CA VAL A 14 18.87 13.08 34.35
C VAL A 14 20.01 12.05 34.32
N GLY A 15 21.14 12.37 34.94
CA GLY A 15 22.27 11.44 35.11
C GLY A 15 23.22 11.30 33.93
N ILE A 16 23.11 12.17 32.91
CA ILE A 16 24.08 12.27 31.80
C ILE A 16 25.23 13.16 32.29
N LYS A 17 26.35 12.54 32.69
CA LYS A 17 27.47 13.24 33.36
C LYS A 17 28.86 12.78 32.92
N LEU A 18 28.97 11.59 32.35
CA LEU A 18 30.25 10.98 31.99
C LEU A 18 30.48 11.10 30.49
N TYR A 19 31.75 11.20 30.11
CA TYR A 19 32.21 11.20 28.74
C TYR A 19 33.20 10.06 28.53
N LEU A 20 33.30 9.59 27.29
CA LEU A 20 34.26 8.55 26.91
C LEU A 20 35.51 9.25 26.37
N ASP A 21 36.63 9.14 27.09
CA ASP A 21 37.86 9.87 26.76
C ASP A 21 38.71 9.21 25.65
N HIS A 22 39.48 10.05 24.96
CA HIS A 22 40.61 9.61 24.13
C HIS A 22 41.73 9.02 25.01
N ASP A 23 42.59 8.17 24.44
CA ASP A 23 43.73 7.63 25.19
C ASP A 23 44.65 8.78 25.60
N LYS A 24 44.91 8.90 26.91
CA LYS A 24 45.76 9.95 27.48
C LYS A 24 47.21 9.66 27.11
N GLU A 25 47.88 10.60 26.44
CA GLU A 25 49.34 10.63 26.33
C GLU A 25 49.91 11.46 27.50
N ASP A 26 51.13 11.13 27.94
CA ASP A 26 51.79 11.84 29.05
C ASP A 26 51.97 13.32 28.70
N GLY A 27 51.27 14.20 29.44
CA GLY A 27 51.33 15.66 29.29
C GLY A 27 50.10 16.33 28.67
N ASP A 28 49.05 15.57 28.34
CA ASP A 28 47.78 16.15 27.87
C ASP A 28 46.99 16.82 29.01
N ASP A 29 46.47 18.02 28.77
CA ASP A 29 45.68 18.77 29.76
C ASP A 29 44.34 18.03 29.99
N ASP A 30 43.83 18.03 31.22
CA ASP A 30 42.68 17.20 31.67
C ASP A 30 41.33 17.70 31.09
N ARG A 31 41.37 18.46 30.00
CA ARG A 31 40.22 19.11 29.36
C ARG A 31 39.71 18.28 28.20
N HIS A 32 38.46 17.83 28.31
CA HIS A 32 37.75 17.22 27.20
C HIS A 32 37.71 18.15 25.97
N ILE A 33 37.84 17.56 24.78
CA ILE A 33 37.72 18.29 23.53
C ILE A 33 36.24 18.68 23.32
N ALA A 34 35.92 19.93 23.65
CA ALA A 34 34.59 20.48 23.43
C ALA A 34 34.47 21.09 22.03
N LEU A 35 33.34 20.82 21.35
CA LEU A 35 33.00 21.43 20.07
C LEU A 35 31.66 22.18 20.17
N PRO A 36 31.66 23.44 20.62
CA PRO A 36 30.46 24.27 20.65
C PRO A 36 29.91 24.43 19.23
N CYS A 37 28.70 23.94 19.00
CA CYS A 37 28.08 23.96 17.68
C CYS A 37 26.56 24.05 17.75
N LEU A 38 25.96 24.37 16.60
CA LEU A 38 24.54 24.36 16.37
C LEU A 38 24.14 23.00 15.77
N PHE A 39 23.47 22.19 16.58
CA PHE A 39 22.91 20.91 16.17
C PHE A 39 21.53 21.08 15.56
N LYS A 40 21.25 20.34 14.46
CA LYS A 40 19.98 20.39 13.70
C LYS A 40 19.56 21.81 13.30
N HIS A 41 20.52 22.72 13.04
CA HIS A 41 20.22 24.12 12.69
C HIS A 41 19.14 24.20 11.60
N ARG A 42 19.32 23.46 10.49
CA ARG A 42 18.25 23.11 9.54
C ARG A 42 17.90 21.63 9.69
N PHE A 43 16.66 21.23 9.35
CA PHE A 43 16.29 19.82 9.36
C PHE A 43 17.09 18.99 8.33
N GLN A 44 17.59 19.62 7.27
CA GLN A 44 18.47 19.02 6.25
C GLN A 44 19.88 18.73 6.76
N ASP A 45 20.28 19.28 7.91
CA ASP A 45 21.58 18.99 8.50
C ASP A 45 21.55 17.66 9.31
N PHE A 46 20.42 16.95 9.32
CA PHE A 46 20.26 15.70 10.06
C PHE A 46 19.47 14.68 9.25
N HIS A 47 20.18 13.71 8.69
CA HIS A 47 19.59 12.63 7.91
C HIS A 47 19.66 11.30 8.66
N VAL A 48 18.60 10.52 8.53
CA VAL A 48 18.49 9.18 9.15
C VAL A 48 18.03 8.18 8.10
N TYR A 49 18.83 7.16 7.87
CA TYR A 49 18.46 6.07 6.96
C TYR A 49 18.40 4.78 7.76
N GLU A 50 17.22 4.15 7.81
CA GLU A 50 17.02 2.87 8.51
C GLU A 50 17.87 1.78 7.87
N ILE A 51 18.44 0.90 8.70
CA ILE A 51 19.15 -0.31 8.28
C ILE A 51 18.24 -1.49 8.63
N PRO A 52 17.64 -2.18 7.64
CA PRO A 52 16.75 -3.29 7.89
C PRO A 52 17.48 -4.45 8.57
N ASP A 53 16.76 -5.18 9.40
CA ASP A 53 17.24 -6.45 9.95
C ASP A 53 16.99 -7.58 8.93
N GLY A 54 17.97 -8.45 8.73
CA GLY A 54 17.85 -9.62 7.85
C GLY A 54 19.11 -10.00 7.06
N PRO A 55 19.16 -11.25 6.54
CA PRO A 55 20.36 -11.83 5.93
C PRO A 55 20.76 -11.18 4.60
N THR A 56 19.85 -10.44 3.96
CA THR A 56 20.10 -9.71 2.70
C THR A 56 20.25 -8.20 2.91
N SER A 57 20.45 -7.72 4.15
CA SER A 57 20.55 -6.27 4.39
C SER A 57 21.85 -5.75 3.77
N SER A 58 21.71 -5.05 2.64
CA SER A 58 22.82 -4.51 1.85
C SER A 58 23.31 -3.15 2.34
N GLY A 59 22.88 -2.71 3.52
CA GLY A 59 23.18 -1.40 4.09
C GLY A 59 21.93 -0.53 4.33
N PRO A 60 22.11 0.80 4.48
CA PRO A 60 21.01 1.72 4.75
C PRO A 60 20.02 1.80 3.58
N LEU A 61 18.74 1.98 3.90
CA LEU A 61 17.72 2.20 2.90
C LEU A 61 17.96 3.49 2.13
N HIS A 62 17.74 3.48 0.83
CA HIS A 62 17.74 4.66 -0.02
C HIS A 62 16.50 4.65 -0.93
N LEU A 63 16.23 5.78 -1.58
CA LEU A 63 15.19 5.85 -2.59
C LEU A 63 15.79 5.48 -3.94
N THR A 64 15.66 4.22 -4.35
CA THR A 64 16.18 3.76 -5.64
C THR A 64 15.15 3.88 -6.74
N GLU A 65 13.97 3.31 -6.56
CA GLU A 65 12.87 3.41 -7.53
C GLU A 65 11.87 4.49 -7.14
N LEU A 66 12.28 5.75 -7.19
CA LEU A 66 11.44 6.88 -6.80
C LEU A 66 10.16 6.97 -7.65
N TRP A 67 9.01 7.12 -6.99
CA TRP A 67 7.75 7.40 -7.65
C TRP A 67 7.42 8.89 -7.59
N THR A 68 7.24 9.49 -8.77
CA THR A 68 6.78 10.87 -8.94
C THR A 68 5.36 10.88 -9.47
N LYS A 69 4.65 12.02 -9.34
CA LYS A 69 3.30 12.17 -9.90
C LYS A 69 3.29 11.90 -11.41
N ASP A 70 4.28 12.42 -12.13
CA ASP A 70 4.39 12.25 -13.58
C ASP A 70 4.63 10.79 -13.97
N ARG A 71 5.48 10.08 -13.22
CA ARG A 71 5.71 8.64 -13.44
C ARG A 71 4.43 7.83 -13.21
N VAL A 72 3.67 8.14 -12.17
CA VAL A 72 2.36 7.50 -11.92
C VAL A 72 1.36 7.82 -13.03
N ILE A 73 1.30 9.08 -13.49
CA ILE A 73 0.42 9.47 -14.60
C ILE A 73 0.78 8.70 -15.86
N GLN A 74 2.08 8.59 -16.19
CA GLN A 74 2.53 7.83 -17.34
C GLN A 74 2.16 6.35 -17.24
N GLU A 75 2.44 5.70 -16.12
CA GLU A 75 2.09 4.28 -15.94
C GLU A 75 0.58 4.03 -16.11
N ILE A 76 -0.26 4.93 -15.60
CA ILE A 76 -1.72 4.84 -15.77
C ILE A 76 -2.11 5.02 -17.24
N ARG A 77 -1.49 5.98 -17.95
CA ARG A 77 -1.75 6.22 -19.38
C ARG A 77 -1.34 5.02 -20.22
N ASP A 78 -0.10 4.54 -20.06
CA ASP A 78 0.41 3.37 -20.79
C ASP A 78 -0.47 2.14 -20.55
N LYS A 79 -0.90 1.93 -19.30
CA LYS A 79 -1.79 0.81 -18.98
C LYS A 79 -3.14 0.95 -19.66
N ARG A 80 -3.72 2.15 -19.65
CA ARG A 80 -5.00 2.42 -20.32
C ARG A 80 -4.88 2.24 -21.83
N GLU A 81 -3.81 2.74 -22.43
CA GLU A 81 -3.54 2.58 -23.86
C GLU A 81 -3.39 1.11 -24.24
N ARG A 82 -2.65 0.31 -23.46
CA ARG A 82 -2.58 -1.15 -23.67
C ARG A 82 -3.95 -1.82 -23.58
N GLU A 83 -4.76 -1.46 -22.57
CA GLU A 83 -6.11 -2.02 -22.40
C GLU A 83 -7.07 -1.61 -23.54
N ASP A 84 -6.99 -0.36 -24.01
CA ASP A 84 -7.78 0.13 -25.14
C ASP A 84 -7.29 -0.52 -26.46
N ASN A 85 -5.98 -0.72 -26.67
CA ASN A 85 -5.43 -1.43 -27.84
C ASN A 85 -5.87 -2.90 -27.89
N LEU A 86 -5.88 -3.60 -26.75
CA LEU A 86 -6.40 -4.97 -26.68
C LEU A 86 -7.89 -5.04 -27.04
N GLN A 87 -8.67 -4.04 -26.68
CA GLN A 87 -10.09 -3.98 -27.01
C GLN A 87 -10.33 -3.62 -28.48
N ASN A 88 -9.56 -2.67 -29.02
CA ASN A 88 -9.63 -2.26 -30.41
C ASN A 88 -9.16 -3.36 -31.38
N ALA A 89 -8.39 -4.34 -30.90
CA ALA A 89 -8.06 -5.53 -31.68
C ALA A 89 -9.29 -6.39 -31.99
N LEU A 90 -10.36 -6.33 -31.18
CA LEU A 90 -11.60 -7.06 -31.45
C LEU A 90 -12.36 -6.45 -32.63
N GLY A 91 -12.91 -7.31 -33.48
CA GLY A 91 -13.58 -6.89 -34.71
C GLY A 91 -13.47 -7.92 -35.82
N PRO A 92 -13.98 -7.63 -37.02
CA PRO A 92 -14.03 -8.59 -38.13
C PRO A 92 -12.66 -9.20 -38.48
N ASP A 93 -11.60 -8.41 -38.28
CA ASP A 93 -10.21 -8.78 -38.55
C ASP A 93 -9.50 -9.47 -37.38
N TYR A 94 -10.20 -9.75 -36.27
CA TYR A 94 -9.61 -10.44 -35.12
C TYR A 94 -9.18 -11.86 -35.52
N GLN A 95 -7.87 -12.09 -35.47
CA GLN A 95 -7.28 -13.38 -35.80
C GLN A 95 -7.26 -14.29 -34.56
N ILE A 96 -8.03 -15.37 -34.62
CA ILE A 96 -8.01 -16.44 -33.62
C ILE A 96 -6.89 -17.40 -34.02
N THR A 97 -5.96 -17.65 -33.11
CA THR A 97 -4.87 -18.60 -33.38
C THR A 97 -5.37 -20.04 -33.36
N ASP A 98 -4.67 -20.95 -34.05
CA ASP A 98 -5.02 -22.38 -34.05
C ASP A 98 -5.05 -22.95 -32.61
N GLN A 99 -4.10 -22.53 -31.77
CA GLN A 99 -4.06 -22.91 -30.36
C GLN A 99 -5.30 -22.44 -29.57
N GLN A 100 -5.76 -21.21 -29.82
CA GLN A 100 -6.98 -20.70 -29.21
C GLN A 100 -8.20 -21.49 -29.68
N LEU A 101 -8.29 -21.76 -30.98
CA LEU A 101 -9.38 -22.51 -31.59
C LEU A 101 -9.46 -23.95 -31.04
N ASP A 102 -8.34 -24.64 -30.96
CA ASP A 102 -8.24 -25.99 -30.38
C ASP A 102 -8.69 -26.02 -28.92
N SER A 103 -8.23 -25.03 -28.14
CA SER A 103 -8.61 -24.92 -26.72
C SER A 103 -10.11 -24.61 -26.55
N ILE A 104 -10.68 -23.78 -27.44
CA ILE A 104 -12.11 -23.48 -27.48
C ILE A 104 -12.91 -24.75 -27.81
N ASN A 105 -12.53 -25.47 -28.88
CA ASN A 105 -13.17 -26.71 -29.32
C ASN A 105 -13.15 -27.79 -28.23
N ALA A 106 -12.07 -27.85 -27.44
CA ALA A 106 -11.93 -28.83 -26.36
C ALA A 106 -12.79 -28.50 -25.11
N CYS A 107 -13.21 -27.24 -24.94
CA CYS A 107 -13.81 -26.76 -23.69
C CYS A 107 -15.26 -26.30 -23.82
N LEU A 108 -15.72 -25.92 -25.01
CA LEU A 108 -17.06 -25.35 -25.25
C LEU A 108 -17.88 -26.24 -26.19
N THR A 109 -19.21 -26.11 -26.12
CA THR A 109 -20.11 -26.69 -27.13
C THR A 109 -20.02 -25.91 -28.44
N GLU A 110 -20.44 -26.49 -29.57
CA GLU A 110 -20.42 -25.79 -30.85
C GLU A 110 -21.24 -24.48 -30.82
N GLU A 111 -22.40 -24.47 -30.13
CA GLU A 111 -23.21 -23.26 -29.99
C GLU A 111 -22.49 -22.15 -29.19
N ASP A 112 -21.86 -22.49 -28.07
CA ASP A 112 -21.13 -21.53 -27.23
C ASP A 112 -19.84 -21.04 -27.90
N LYS A 113 -19.19 -21.91 -28.68
CA LYS A 113 -18.07 -21.55 -29.54
C LYS A 113 -18.48 -20.53 -30.58
N ASP A 114 -19.58 -20.74 -31.29
CA ASP A 114 -20.07 -19.79 -32.29
C ASP A 114 -20.40 -18.44 -31.66
N LYS A 115 -21.04 -18.44 -30.48
CA LYS A 115 -21.29 -17.22 -29.69
C LYS A 115 -19.99 -16.49 -29.32
N LEU A 116 -18.98 -17.23 -28.85
CA LEU A 116 -17.69 -16.64 -28.46
C LEU A 116 -16.91 -16.10 -29.67
N VAL A 117 -16.86 -16.84 -30.78
CA VAL A 117 -16.19 -16.41 -32.01
C VAL A 117 -16.88 -15.18 -32.61
N ALA A 118 -18.21 -15.17 -32.65
CA ALA A 118 -18.98 -14.00 -33.09
C ALA A 118 -18.71 -12.79 -32.18
N PHE A 119 -18.62 -13.00 -30.87
CA PHE A 119 -18.28 -11.96 -29.91
C PHE A 119 -16.89 -11.37 -30.15
N LEU A 120 -15.88 -12.22 -30.38
CA LEU A 120 -14.51 -11.79 -30.71
C LEU A 120 -14.45 -10.99 -32.02
N LYS A 121 -15.27 -11.38 -33.00
CA LYS A 121 -15.34 -10.73 -34.31
C LYS A 121 -16.26 -9.50 -34.39
N THR A 122 -16.93 -9.14 -33.29
CA THR A 122 -17.80 -7.97 -33.26
C THR A 122 -17.00 -6.70 -33.02
N SER A 123 -17.14 -5.72 -33.93
CA SER A 123 -16.49 -4.40 -33.83
C SER A 123 -16.95 -3.64 -32.60
N ARG A 124 -16.02 -2.96 -31.94
CA ARG A 124 -16.29 -2.20 -30.71
C ARG A 124 -16.77 -0.77 -30.95
N ASN A 125 -16.77 -0.30 -32.19
CA ASN A 125 -17.27 1.03 -32.55
C ASN A 125 -18.80 1.10 -32.64
N ASP A 126 -19.47 -0.05 -32.61
CA ASP A 126 -20.93 -0.12 -32.59
C ASP A 126 -21.47 0.14 -31.17
N ALA A 127 -22.36 1.12 -31.02
CA ALA A 127 -23.01 1.44 -29.75
C ALA A 127 -23.87 0.27 -29.20
N ASN A 128 -24.30 -0.64 -30.09
CA ASN A 128 -25.06 -1.84 -29.72
C ASN A 128 -24.18 -3.08 -29.52
N ALA A 129 -22.85 -2.95 -29.58
CA ALA A 129 -21.96 -4.09 -29.36
C ALA A 129 -22.20 -4.71 -27.96
N PRO A 130 -22.32 -6.04 -27.87
CA PRO A 130 -22.54 -6.71 -26.59
C PRO A 130 -21.35 -6.49 -25.65
N LYS A 131 -21.66 -6.24 -24.36
CA LYS A 131 -20.65 -6.03 -23.29
C LYS A 131 -20.00 -7.33 -22.81
N TYR A 132 -20.71 -8.43 -22.98
CA TYR A 132 -20.27 -9.77 -22.62
C TYR A 132 -20.82 -10.80 -23.60
N CYS A 133 -20.14 -11.94 -23.69
CA CYS A 133 -20.65 -13.15 -24.32
C CYS A 133 -21.28 -14.05 -23.24
N LEU A 134 -22.49 -14.55 -23.48
CA LEU A 134 -23.18 -15.49 -22.59
C LEU A 134 -22.95 -16.92 -23.08
N LEU A 135 -22.44 -17.78 -22.20
CA LEU A 135 -22.22 -19.20 -22.44
C LEU A 135 -23.18 -19.99 -21.56
N GLU A 136 -23.89 -20.94 -22.16
CA GLU A 136 -25.02 -21.65 -21.54
C GLU A 136 -24.98 -23.17 -21.74
N GLY A 137 -23.96 -23.67 -22.43
CA GLY A 137 -23.84 -25.06 -22.84
C GLY A 137 -23.86 -26.06 -21.68
N ASP A 138 -24.08 -27.33 -22.01
CA ASP A 138 -24.13 -28.39 -21.01
C ASP A 138 -22.77 -28.60 -20.31
N CYS A 139 -21.67 -28.19 -20.96
CA CYS A 139 -20.30 -28.27 -20.46
C CYS A 139 -20.02 -27.40 -19.21
N ILE A 140 -20.92 -26.50 -18.80
CA ILE A 140 -20.73 -25.61 -17.64
C ILE A 140 -21.69 -25.90 -16.48
N GLN A 141 -22.50 -26.96 -16.57
CA GLN A 141 -23.47 -27.27 -15.51
C GLN A 141 -22.80 -27.87 -14.26
N ASP A 142 -21.62 -28.48 -14.41
CA ASP A 142 -20.79 -28.97 -13.30
C ASP A 142 -19.66 -28.00 -12.92
N LYS A 143 -19.17 -28.11 -11.68
CA LYS A 143 -18.09 -27.24 -11.18
C LYS A 143 -16.75 -27.42 -11.93
N PRO A 144 -16.32 -28.64 -12.28
CA PRO A 144 -15.14 -28.86 -13.12
C PRO A 144 -15.25 -28.19 -14.49
N GLY A 145 -16.38 -28.34 -15.19
CA GLY A 145 -16.63 -27.70 -16.48
C GLY A 145 -16.53 -26.18 -16.43
N ARG A 146 -17.19 -25.55 -15.43
CA ARG A 146 -17.04 -24.09 -15.20
C ARG A 146 -15.60 -23.68 -15.00
N THR A 147 -14.86 -24.43 -14.18
CA THR A 147 -13.45 -24.14 -13.88
C THR A 147 -12.59 -24.21 -15.14
N LYS A 148 -12.82 -25.19 -16.02
CA LYS A 148 -12.13 -25.29 -17.32
C LYS A 148 -12.39 -24.08 -18.20
N VAL A 149 -13.63 -23.61 -18.31
CA VAL A 149 -13.97 -22.41 -19.11
C VAL A 149 -13.31 -21.14 -18.54
N HIS A 150 -13.32 -20.96 -17.21
CA HIS A 150 -12.60 -19.85 -16.58
C HIS A 150 -11.09 -19.90 -16.87
N GLN A 151 -10.49 -21.10 -16.85
CA GLN A 151 -9.06 -21.30 -17.16
C GLN A 151 -8.76 -21.08 -18.65
N LEU A 152 -9.63 -21.54 -19.55
CA LEU A 152 -9.54 -21.29 -20.99
C LEU A 152 -9.40 -19.79 -21.26
N ILE A 153 -10.36 -19.00 -20.77
CA ILE A 153 -10.35 -17.55 -21.01
C ILE A 153 -9.11 -16.89 -20.39
N LYS A 154 -8.68 -17.34 -19.21
CA LYS A 154 -7.52 -16.78 -18.50
C LYS A 154 -6.18 -17.11 -19.17
N THR A 155 -6.06 -18.26 -19.84
CA THR A 155 -4.79 -18.76 -20.39
C THR A 155 -4.63 -18.48 -21.87
N GLN A 156 -5.72 -18.51 -22.64
CA GLN A 156 -5.67 -18.38 -24.10
C GLN A 156 -5.79 -16.93 -24.59
N PHE A 157 -6.19 -15.99 -23.74
CA PHE A 157 -6.36 -14.59 -24.10
C PHE A 157 -5.44 -13.67 -23.30
N PRO A 158 -5.02 -12.52 -23.86
CA PRO A 158 -4.16 -11.57 -23.18
C PRO A 158 -4.69 -11.15 -21.80
N SER A 159 -3.79 -11.13 -20.82
CA SER A 159 -4.11 -10.67 -19.47
C SER A 159 -4.60 -9.23 -19.51
N GLY A 160 -5.84 -9.02 -19.07
CA GLY A 160 -6.47 -7.70 -19.09
C GLY A 160 -7.53 -7.51 -20.18
N MET A 161 -7.75 -8.49 -21.06
CA MET A 161 -8.78 -8.40 -22.09
C MET A 161 -10.18 -8.79 -21.56
N PHE A 162 -10.28 -9.98 -20.97
CA PHE A 162 -11.56 -10.53 -20.51
C PHE A 162 -11.60 -10.78 -19.00
N ILE A 163 -12.80 -10.71 -18.44
CA ILE A 163 -13.14 -11.17 -17.09
C ILE A 163 -14.34 -12.11 -17.19
N THR A 164 -14.30 -13.21 -16.46
CA THR A 164 -15.41 -14.16 -16.41
C THR A 164 -16.12 -14.12 -15.06
N ASP A 165 -17.43 -14.33 -15.07
CA ASP A 165 -18.22 -14.63 -13.87
C ASP A 165 -19.28 -15.70 -14.14
N THR A 166 -19.63 -16.46 -13.11
CA THR A 166 -20.69 -17.47 -13.16
C THR A 166 -21.97 -16.85 -12.64
N VAL A 167 -23.06 -17.07 -13.35
CA VAL A 167 -24.42 -16.79 -12.87
C VAL A 167 -25.00 -18.10 -12.34
N ASP A 168 -25.39 -18.10 -11.07
CA ASP A 168 -25.98 -19.26 -10.42
C ASP A 168 -27.41 -19.51 -10.94
N PRO A 169 -27.86 -20.78 -10.97
CA PRO A 169 -29.23 -21.17 -11.32
C PRO A 169 -30.30 -20.37 -10.59
N CYS A 170 -31.24 -19.79 -11.33
CA CYS A 170 -32.49 -19.27 -10.80
C CYS A 170 -33.63 -19.46 -11.81
N ALA A 171 -34.85 -19.11 -11.40
CA ALA A 171 -36.03 -19.18 -12.26
C ALA A 171 -35.85 -18.42 -13.59
N ASP A 172 -35.09 -17.31 -13.58
CA ASP A 172 -34.81 -16.52 -14.78
C ASP A 172 -33.77 -17.18 -15.71
N THR A 173 -32.95 -18.12 -15.19
CA THR A 173 -31.94 -18.86 -15.97
C THR A 173 -32.36 -20.29 -16.30
N ASN A 174 -33.67 -20.60 -16.20
CA ASN A 174 -34.21 -21.95 -16.34
C ASN A 174 -33.48 -22.97 -15.45
N ASP A 175 -33.10 -22.56 -14.23
CA ASP A 175 -32.34 -23.37 -13.28
C ASP A 175 -30.99 -23.92 -13.82
N ARG A 176 -30.39 -23.23 -14.79
CA ARG A 176 -29.08 -23.57 -15.36
C ARG A 176 -28.00 -22.58 -14.93
N HIS A 177 -26.77 -23.09 -14.83
CA HIS A 177 -25.59 -22.25 -14.68
C HIS A 177 -25.26 -21.60 -16.02
N GLN A 178 -24.85 -20.33 -15.98
CA GLN A 178 -24.35 -19.60 -17.14
C GLN A 178 -22.99 -18.98 -16.81
N ILE A 179 -22.16 -18.76 -17.83
CA ILE A 179 -20.91 -17.99 -17.70
C ILE A 179 -20.98 -16.77 -18.60
N ARG A 180 -20.68 -15.59 -18.04
CA ARG A 180 -20.51 -14.38 -18.86
C ARG A 180 -19.03 -14.09 -19.03
N VAL A 181 -18.61 -13.94 -20.29
CA VAL A 181 -17.26 -13.51 -20.68
C VAL A 181 -17.33 -12.02 -21.00
N TRP A 182 -16.92 -11.19 -20.05
CA TRP A 182 -16.98 -9.74 -20.15
C TRP A 182 -15.71 -9.16 -20.75
N ILE A 183 -15.84 -8.06 -21.48
CA ILE A 183 -14.73 -7.14 -21.68
C ILE A 183 -14.38 -6.50 -20.34
N LYS A 184 -13.09 -6.49 -19.99
CA LYS A 184 -12.62 -6.03 -18.67
C LYS A 184 -13.07 -4.60 -18.32
N LYS A 185 -13.07 -3.69 -19.29
CA LYS A 185 -13.49 -2.30 -19.11
C LYS A 185 -14.97 -2.21 -18.76
N ASP A 186 -15.82 -2.88 -19.52
CA ASP A 186 -17.27 -2.95 -19.26
C ASP A 186 -17.58 -3.63 -17.93
N PHE A 187 -16.87 -4.71 -17.60
CA PHE A 187 -16.97 -5.35 -16.30
C PHE A 187 -16.62 -4.39 -15.17
N THR A 188 -15.53 -3.63 -15.29
CA THR A 188 -15.05 -2.72 -14.23
C THR A 188 -16.05 -1.58 -14.01
N ILE A 189 -16.60 -1.02 -15.08
CA ILE A 189 -17.65 0.01 -15.03
C ILE A 189 -18.91 -0.56 -14.39
N GLY A 190 -19.35 -1.75 -14.83
CA GLY A 190 -20.50 -2.45 -14.28
C GLY A 190 -20.34 -2.79 -12.79
N GLN A 191 -19.16 -3.25 -12.37
CA GLN A 191 -18.86 -3.61 -10.98
C GLN A 191 -18.93 -2.40 -10.05
N LYS A 192 -18.45 -1.23 -10.50
CA LYS A 192 -18.58 0.03 -9.75
C LYS A 192 -20.05 0.38 -9.52
N ARG A 193 -20.87 0.37 -10.58
CA ARG A 193 -22.30 0.66 -10.50
C ARG A 193 -23.05 -0.36 -9.63
N ALA A 194 -22.74 -1.65 -9.77
CA ALA A 194 -23.33 -2.72 -8.97
C ALA A 194 -23.02 -2.54 -7.47
N ARG A 195 -21.79 -2.16 -7.10
CA ARG A 195 -21.40 -1.86 -5.71
C ARG A 195 -22.10 -0.63 -5.16
N GLU A 196 -22.23 0.44 -5.94
CA GLU A 196 -22.96 1.66 -5.56
C GLU A 196 -24.44 1.36 -5.27
N LEU A 197 -25.10 0.58 -6.14
CA LEU A 197 -26.47 0.13 -5.94
C LEU A 197 -26.64 -0.75 -4.71
N ALA A 198 -25.70 -1.67 -4.48
CA ALA A 198 -25.70 -2.53 -3.29
C ALA A 198 -25.56 -1.69 -2.00
N ALA A 199 -24.62 -0.74 -1.97
CA ALA A 199 -24.42 0.15 -0.83
C ALA A 199 -25.65 1.03 -0.54
N ALA A 200 -26.29 1.58 -1.57
CA ALA A 200 -27.51 2.37 -1.42
C ALA A 200 -28.68 1.54 -0.87
N SER A 201 -28.78 0.26 -1.27
CA SER A 201 -29.81 -0.64 -0.74
C SER A 201 -29.61 -1.00 0.73
N ASP A 202 -28.35 -1.12 1.17
CA ASP A 202 -28.00 -1.41 2.57
C ASP A 202 -28.27 -0.21 3.48
N GLU A 203 -27.96 1.02 3.04
CA GLU A 203 -28.28 2.25 3.80
C GLU A 203 -29.79 2.45 3.99
N GLY A 204 -30.61 2.11 2.98
CA GLY A 204 -32.07 2.14 3.09
C GLY A 204 -32.58 1.14 4.12
N ASN A 205 -31.95 -0.03 4.20
CA ASN A 205 -32.30 -1.08 5.16
C ASN A 205 -31.84 -0.73 6.58
N ASP A 206 -30.69 -0.06 6.74
CA ASP A 206 -30.16 0.38 8.03
C ASP A 206 -30.99 1.54 8.61
N LYS A 207 -31.47 2.47 7.77
CA LYS A 207 -32.46 3.49 8.16
C LYS A 207 -33.79 2.88 8.61
N LYS A 208 -34.24 1.80 7.95
CA LYS A 208 -35.46 1.08 8.35
C LYS A 208 -35.27 0.32 9.67
N ARG A 209 -34.12 -0.33 9.86
CA ARG A 209 -33.73 -0.99 11.13
C ARG A 209 -33.60 -0.03 12.31
N ARG A 210 -33.18 1.22 12.06
CA ARG A 210 -33.14 2.28 13.08
C ARG A 210 -34.52 2.84 13.42
N ARG A 211 -35.50 2.75 12.50
CA ARG A 211 -36.89 3.19 12.72
C ARG A 211 -37.72 2.13 13.45
N ASP A 212 -37.49 0.86 13.13
CA ASP A 212 -38.16 -0.28 13.75
C ASP A 212 -37.27 -0.82 14.88
N GLY A 213 -37.36 -0.22 16.07
CA GLY A 213 -36.55 -0.57 17.26
C GLY A 213 -36.78 -1.96 17.84
N ARG A 214 -36.63 -3.04 17.04
CA ARG A 214 -36.67 -4.43 17.50
C ARG A 214 -35.36 -5.13 17.18
N HIS A 215 -34.52 -5.22 18.20
CA HIS A 215 -33.45 -6.21 18.30
C HIS A 215 -34.07 -7.62 18.23
N ARG A 216 -33.96 -8.30 17.08
CA ARG A 216 -34.27 -9.73 16.99
C ARG A 216 -32.97 -10.49 16.70
N LYS A 217 -32.45 -11.15 17.74
CA LYS A 217 -31.33 -12.10 17.65
C LYS A 217 -31.69 -13.26 16.71
N GLY A 218 -30.74 -13.59 15.83
CA GLY A 218 -30.49 -14.91 15.23
C GLY A 218 -31.70 -15.74 14.78
N ARG A 219 -32.05 -15.64 13.50
CA ARG A 219 -32.62 -16.77 12.74
C ARG A 219 -32.17 -16.62 11.28
N LYS A 220 -31.42 -17.61 10.77
CA LYS A 220 -31.20 -17.77 9.32
C LYS A 220 -32.58 -17.92 8.69
N GLN A 221 -33.06 -16.87 8.03
CA GLN A 221 -34.23 -16.96 7.15
C GLN A 221 -33.76 -17.46 5.79
N THR A 222 -33.97 -18.75 5.55
CA THR A 222 -34.32 -19.25 4.24
C THR A 222 -35.75 -18.78 3.97
N GLY A 223 -35.89 -17.77 3.11
CA GLY A 223 -37.18 -17.20 2.75
C GLY A 223 -37.03 -16.42 1.45
N GLY A 224 -37.45 -17.06 0.36
CA GLY A 224 -37.60 -16.41 -0.94
C GLY A 224 -38.58 -15.25 -0.79
N GLY A 225 -38.05 -14.04 -0.90
CA GLY A 225 -38.84 -12.85 -1.15
C GLY A 225 -38.62 -12.49 -2.60
N ASP A 226 -39.69 -12.56 -3.39
CA ASP A 226 -39.76 -12.06 -4.76
C ASP A 226 -39.37 -10.58 -4.79
N LYS A 227 -38.08 -10.32 -4.99
CA LYS A 227 -37.62 -9.02 -5.47
C LYS A 227 -37.94 -9.04 -6.96
N LYS A 228 -39.04 -8.39 -7.36
CA LYS A 228 -39.21 -7.89 -8.73
C LYS A 228 -37.98 -7.04 -9.06
N GLN A 229 -36.95 -7.66 -9.61
CA GLN A 229 -35.81 -6.96 -10.20
C GLN A 229 -36.38 -6.21 -11.39
N SER A 230 -36.22 -4.88 -11.42
CA SER A 230 -36.49 -4.17 -12.67
C SER A 230 -35.54 -4.75 -13.72
N SER A 231 -36.07 -5.03 -14.91
CA SER A 231 -35.37 -5.64 -16.05
C SER A 231 -34.10 -4.89 -16.49
N THR A 232 -33.86 -3.70 -15.94
CA THR A 232 -32.73 -2.82 -16.23
C THR A 232 -31.42 -3.21 -15.50
N ASN A 233 -31.46 -4.10 -14.50
CA ASN A 233 -30.28 -4.48 -13.69
C ASN A 233 -29.64 -5.83 -14.09
N GLN A 234 -30.21 -6.58 -15.05
CA GLN A 234 -29.70 -7.89 -15.46
C GLN A 234 -28.32 -7.81 -16.17
N ASP A 235 -28.01 -6.67 -16.80
CA ASP A 235 -26.74 -6.43 -17.50
C ASP A 235 -25.60 -5.90 -16.60
N LEU A 236 -25.73 -6.04 -15.28
CA LEU A 236 -24.65 -5.73 -14.36
C LEU A 236 -23.94 -7.01 -13.90
N PRO A 237 -22.60 -6.99 -13.77
CA PRO A 237 -21.89 -8.07 -13.12
C PRO A 237 -22.36 -8.16 -11.66
N GLN A 238 -22.30 -9.37 -11.09
CA GLN A 238 -22.63 -9.53 -9.68
C GLN A 238 -21.66 -8.69 -8.84
N ALA A 239 -22.19 -7.89 -7.92
CA ALA A 239 -21.38 -7.05 -7.05
C ALA A 239 -20.48 -7.93 -6.16
N ARG A 240 -19.24 -8.16 -6.60
CA ARG A 240 -18.24 -8.94 -5.88
C ARG A 240 -17.13 -8.04 -5.33
N TYR A 241 -16.62 -8.39 -4.16
CA TYR A 241 -15.35 -7.88 -3.66
C TYR A 241 -14.31 -8.93 -3.99
N ASP A 242 -13.39 -8.62 -4.90
CA ASP A 242 -12.38 -9.59 -5.31
C ASP A 242 -11.51 -9.91 -4.08
N PRO A 243 -11.39 -11.20 -3.70
CA PRO A 243 -10.54 -11.58 -2.58
C PRO A 243 -9.09 -11.23 -2.89
N TRP A 244 -8.27 -11.07 -1.84
CA TRP A 244 -6.84 -10.89 -2.01
C TRP A 244 -6.24 -12.06 -2.80
N PRO A 245 -5.31 -11.84 -3.76
CA PRO A 245 -4.78 -12.91 -4.60
C PRO A 245 -4.02 -13.92 -3.74
N LYS A 246 -4.27 -15.21 -3.97
CA LYS A 246 -3.68 -16.29 -3.16
C LYS A 246 -2.18 -16.45 -3.37
N ASP A 247 -1.72 -16.07 -4.56
CA ASP A 247 -0.33 -16.10 -5.03
C ASP A 247 0.44 -14.82 -4.69
N GLN A 248 -0.23 -13.80 -4.16
CA GLN A 248 0.40 -12.53 -3.77
C GLN A 248 0.59 -12.47 -2.26
N PRO A 249 1.82 -12.20 -1.77
CA PRO A 249 2.04 -12.01 -0.35
C PRO A 249 1.19 -10.88 0.23
N ASP A 250 0.80 -11.00 1.50
CA ASP A 250 -0.19 -10.12 2.10
C ASP A 250 0.33 -8.71 2.45
N TYR A 251 1.65 -8.52 2.56
CA TYR A 251 2.24 -7.26 3.02
C TYR A 251 2.95 -6.52 1.90
N LEU A 252 2.49 -5.30 1.60
CA LEU A 252 3.16 -4.37 0.70
C LEU A 252 4.22 -3.58 1.46
N TYR A 253 5.48 -3.71 1.08
CA TYR A 253 6.60 -2.93 1.58
C TYR A 253 6.95 -1.81 0.59
N PHE A 254 7.39 -0.69 1.13
CA PHE A 254 8.00 0.40 0.38
C PHE A 254 8.89 1.24 1.29
N ASN A 255 9.79 2.00 0.68
CA ASN A 255 10.62 2.99 1.37
C ASN A 255 9.85 4.30 1.45
N MET A 256 9.73 4.85 2.65
CA MET A 256 9.13 6.15 2.89
C MET A 256 10.23 7.14 3.29
N TYR A 257 10.34 8.19 2.49
CA TYR A 257 11.11 9.38 2.80
C TYR A 257 10.17 10.44 3.35
N LYS A 258 10.59 11.12 4.43
CA LYS A 258 9.89 12.26 5.00
C LYS A 258 10.85 13.39 5.39
N GLU A 259 10.40 14.63 5.23
CA GLU A 259 11.10 15.84 5.64
C GLU A 259 10.28 16.59 6.70
N ASN A 260 10.87 16.89 7.85
CA ASN A 260 10.23 17.70 8.89
C ASN A 260 8.79 17.25 9.26
N ARG A 261 8.62 15.93 9.41
CA ARG A 261 7.35 15.25 9.72
C ARG A 261 7.60 14.16 10.73
N ASP A 262 6.65 13.98 11.65
CA ASP A 262 6.62 12.76 12.44
C ASP A 262 6.25 11.55 11.57
N THR A 263 6.66 10.35 11.99
CA THR A 263 6.34 9.10 11.28
C THR A 263 4.83 8.88 11.21
N ALA A 264 4.11 9.13 12.31
CA ALA A 264 2.66 8.98 12.37
C ALA A 264 1.94 10.04 11.51
N GLU A 265 2.46 11.27 11.46
CA GLU A 265 1.94 12.33 10.58
C GLU A 265 2.07 11.95 9.10
N ALA A 266 3.24 11.44 8.69
CA ALA A 266 3.50 11.00 7.32
C ALA A 266 2.61 9.81 6.93
N VAL A 267 2.48 8.81 7.80
CA VAL A 267 1.57 7.67 7.55
C VAL A 267 0.11 8.12 7.47
N SER A 268 -0.30 9.05 8.33
CA SER A 268 -1.66 9.60 8.33
C SER A 268 -1.95 10.40 7.06
N SER A 269 -0.97 11.12 6.52
CA SER A 269 -1.14 11.87 5.27
C SER A 269 -1.30 10.93 4.07
N ILE A 270 -0.51 9.85 3.98
CA ILE A 270 -0.68 8.80 2.97
C ILE A 270 -2.07 8.17 3.09
N SER A 271 -2.49 7.80 4.31
CA SER A 271 -3.82 7.21 4.56
C SER A 271 -4.97 8.10 4.09
N ARG A 272 -4.90 9.40 4.39
CA ARG A 272 -5.90 10.39 3.96
C ARG A 272 -5.93 10.53 2.44
N ALA A 273 -4.76 10.62 1.80
CA ALA A 273 -4.66 10.68 0.35
C ALA A 273 -5.24 9.42 -0.35
N MET A 274 -5.16 8.26 0.30
CA MET A 274 -5.80 7.01 -0.14
C MET A 274 -7.31 6.94 0.13
N GLY A 275 -7.90 7.92 0.83
CA GLY A 275 -9.31 7.88 1.26
C GLY A 275 -9.59 6.89 2.40
N LYS A 276 -8.57 6.43 3.12
CA LYS A 276 -8.73 5.50 4.25
C LYS A 276 -8.97 6.28 5.55
N LYS A 277 -9.96 5.83 6.34
CA LYS A 277 -10.37 6.47 7.61
C LYS A 277 -9.36 6.32 8.75
N ASN A 278 -8.47 5.34 8.70
CA ASN A 278 -7.48 5.09 9.75
C ASN A 278 -6.19 4.49 9.19
N THR A 279 -5.16 4.51 10.02
CA THR A 279 -3.79 4.04 9.70
C THR A 279 -3.52 2.60 10.13
N LYS A 280 -4.53 1.81 10.53
CA LYS A 280 -4.35 0.45 11.09
C LYS A 280 -3.68 -0.53 10.13
N ALA A 281 -3.79 -0.28 8.83
CA ALA A 281 -3.14 -1.10 7.82
C ALA A 281 -1.62 -0.89 7.77
N PHE A 282 -1.11 0.25 8.27
CA PHE A 282 0.29 0.62 8.21
C PHE A 282 1.06 0.08 9.42
N THR A 283 2.31 -0.27 9.17
CA THR A 283 3.27 -0.76 10.15
C THR A 283 4.66 -0.25 9.80
N VAL A 284 5.48 -0.01 10.82
CA VAL A 284 6.86 0.47 10.70
C VAL A 284 7.73 -0.26 11.73
N ALA A 285 9.03 -0.38 11.47
CA ALA A 285 9.97 -1.00 12.42
C ALA A 285 10.31 -0.08 13.60
N GLY A 286 10.19 1.23 13.41
CA GLY A 286 10.38 2.22 14.46
C GLY A 286 10.05 3.62 13.98
N THR A 287 9.77 4.52 14.92
CA THR A 287 9.61 5.94 14.61
C THR A 287 10.97 6.59 14.36
N LYS A 288 10.96 7.65 13.54
CA LYS A 288 12.14 8.46 13.22
C LYS A 288 11.87 9.92 13.54
N ASP A 289 12.92 10.67 13.89
CA ASP A 289 12.86 12.08 14.27
C ASP A 289 11.97 12.93 13.36
N ARG A 290 11.16 13.81 13.97
CA ARG A 290 10.40 14.82 13.23
C ARG A 290 11.34 15.80 12.52
N ARG A 291 12.26 16.43 13.27
CA ARG A 291 13.20 17.43 12.75
C ARG A 291 14.40 16.73 12.10
N GLY A 292 14.20 16.31 10.86
CA GLY A 292 15.22 15.64 10.06
C GLY A 292 14.70 15.28 8.67
N VAL A 293 15.60 14.70 7.88
CA VAL A 293 15.30 13.99 6.64
C VAL A 293 15.45 12.51 6.91
N THR A 294 14.38 11.72 6.79
CA THR A 294 14.42 10.32 7.23
C THR A 294 13.89 9.36 6.18
N VAL A 295 14.56 8.23 6.01
CA VAL A 295 14.12 7.11 5.16
C VAL A 295 13.94 5.87 6.02
N GLN A 296 12.78 5.23 5.89
CA GLN A 296 12.44 4.02 6.64
C GLN A 296 11.56 3.08 5.83
N HIS A 297 11.53 1.80 6.19
CA HIS A 297 10.53 0.89 5.65
C HIS A 297 9.15 1.17 6.24
N VAL A 298 8.16 1.07 5.38
CA VAL A 298 6.75 1.05 5.74
C VAL A 298 6.11 -0.16 5.09
N CYS A 299 5.22 -0.80 5.84
CA CYS A 299 4.52 -2.00 5.41
C CYS A 299 3.01 -1.82 5.57
N MET A 300 2.24 -2.26 4.56
CA MET A 300 0.79 -2.20 4.54
C MET A 300 0.15 -3.56 4.33
N TRP A 301 -0.85 -3.89 5.16
CA TRP A 301 -1.64 -5.12 5.01
C TRP A 301 -2.61 -5.03 3.81
N ARG A 302 -2.59 -6.08 2.97
CA ARG A 302 -3.50 -6.35 1.84
C ARG A 302 -3.89 -5.10 1.06
N THR A 303 -2.89 -4.35 0.66
CA THR A 303 -3.03 -3.09 -0.09
C THR A 303 -2.25 -3.21 -1.38
N TYR A 304 -2.88 -2.90 -2.50
CA TYR A 304 -2.19 -2.93 -3.78
C TYR A 304 -1.29 -1.71 -3.95
N ALA A 305 -0.06 -1.90 -4.44
CA ALA A 305 0.88 -0.81 -4.74
C ALA A 305 0.22 0.29 -5.60
N GLU A 306 -0.57 -0.13 -6.58
CA GLU A 306 -1.38 0.73 -7.46
C GLU A 306 -2.33 1.68 -6.71
N GLN A 307 -2.89 1.27 -5.57
CA GLN A 307 -3.73 2.14 -4.75
C GLN A 307 -2.91 3.23 -4.07
N VAL A 308 -1.70 2.89 -3.60
CA VAL A 308 -0.77 3.84 -2.97
C VAL A 308 -0.23 4.82 -4.01
N LYS A 309 0.20 4.32 -5.18
CA LYS A 309 0.63 5.15 -6.31
C LYS A 309 -0.45 6.14 -6.72
N ARG A 310 -1.70 5.68 -6.90
CA ARG A 310 -2.83 6.58 -7.23
C ARG A 310 -3.07 7.65 -6.17
N ALA A 311 -2.86 7.35 -4.90
CA ALA A 311 -2.98 8.35 -3.84
C ALA A 311 -1.98 9.51 -3.98
N MET A 312 -0.84 9.30 -4.64
CA MET A 312 0.14 10.36 -4.93
C MET A 312 -0.42 11.45 -5.85
N LEU A 313 -1.47 11.12 -6.62
CA LEU A 313 -2.18 12.08 -7.48
C LEU A 313 -3.23 12.90 -6.72
N SER A 314 -3.56 12.51 -5.48
CA SER A 314 -4.53 13.23 -4.65
C SER A 314 -4.04 14.63 -4.32
N GLY A 315 -4.96 15.60 -4.29
CA GLY A 315 -4.67 16.94 -3.78
C GLY A 315 -4.30 16.96 -2.29
N GLN A 316 -4.59 15.88 -1.55
CA GLN A 316 -4.24 15.72 -0.14
C GLN A 316 -2.84 15.11 0.08
N TRP A 317 -2.11 14.77 -0.99
CA TRP A 317 -0.77 14.19 -0.87
C TRP A 317 0.22 15.17 -0.24
N ASP A 318 0.95 14.74 0.78
CA ASP A 318 1.95 15.58 1.45
C ASP A 318 3.21 15.70 0.58
N LYS A 319 3.55 16.93 0.19
CA LYS A 319 4.73 17.24 -0.62
C LYS A 319 6.07 16.91 0.06
N PHE A 320 6.07 16.77 1.39
CA PHE A 320 7.25 16.40 2.18
C PHE A 320 7.41 14.88 2.34
N VAL A 321 6.56 14.08 1.68
CA VAL A 321 6.61 12.61 1.69
C VAL A 321 6.86 12.09 0.28
N ARG A 322 7.85 11.20 0.14
CA ARG A 322 8.18 10.51 -1.11
C ARG A 322 8.26 9.00 -0.87
N LEU A 323 7.82 8.22 -1.85
CA LEU A 323 7.81 6.76 -1.77
C LEU A 323 8.65 6.14 -2.89
N SER A 324 9.27 5.01 -2.59
CA SER A 324 10.02 4.21 -3.56
C SER A 324 9.95 2.71 -3.25
N ASP A 325 10.41 1.89 -4.18
CA ASP A 325 10.76 0.47 -3.94
C ASP A 325 9.59 -0.40 -3.45
N PHE A 326 8.46 -0.36 -4.15
CA PHE A 326 7.28 -1.16 -3.80
C PHE A 326 7.50 -2.64 -4.09
N HIS A 327 7.28 -3.50 -3.09
CA HIS A 327 7.37 -4.95 -3.26
C HIS A 327 6.52 -5.70 -2.22
N TYR A 328 6.09 -6.91 -2.51
CA TYR A 328 5.29 -7.72 -1.59
C TYR A 328 6.15 -8.71 -0.81
N ARG A 329 5.87 -8.88 0.49
CA ARG A 329 6.52 -9.88 1.36
C ARG A 329 5.48 -10.65 2.18
N PRO A 330 5.78 -11.90 2.56
CA PRO A 330 4.87 -12.70 3.39
C PRO A 330 4.88 -12.26 4.86
N GLN A 331 5.98 -11.66 5.33
CA GLN A 331 6.17 -11.30 6.73
C GLN A 331 5.73 -9.86 7.01
N LYS A 332 5.05 -9.65 8.15
CA LYS A 332 4.69 -8.33 8.67
C LYS A 332 5.92 -7.58 9.20
N LEU A 333 6.01 -6.28 8.91
CA LEU A 333 6.98 -5.41 9.58
C LEU A 333 6.49 -5.12 11.00
N SER A 334 7.30 -5.47 12.00
CA SER A 334 6.98 -5.27 13.40
C SER A 334 7.96 -4.30 14.06
N LEU A 335 7.53 -3.68 15.16
CA LEU A 335 8.38 -2.77 15.93
C LEU A 335 9.65 -3.52 16.38
N GLY A 336 10.82 -2.91 16.20
CA GLY A 336 12.11 -3.52 16.52
C GLY A 336 12.73 -4.36 15.39
N MET A 337 12.04 -4.58 14.27
CA MET A 337 12.59 -5.29 13.10
C MET A 337 13.50 -4.39 12.24
N LEU A 338 14.52 -3.80 12.86
CA LEU A 338 15.59 -3.06 12.20
C LEU A 338 16.91 -3.36 12.92
N TYR A 339 18.00 -3.40 12.17
CA TYR A 339 19.33 -3.53 12.75
C TYR A 339 19.76 -2.22 13.43
N GLY A 340 19.47 -1.09 12.78
CA GLY A 340 19.88 0.21 13.30
C GLY A 340 19.56 1.35 12.34
N ASN A 341 20.25 2.47 12.51
CA ASN A 341 20.09 3.65 11.67
C ASN A 341 21.46 4.21 11.28
N ARG A 342 21.60 4.61 10.02
CA ARG A 342 22.74 5.38 9.52
C ARG A 342 22.41 6.86 9.62
N PHE A 343 23.21 7.60 10.38
CA PHE A 343 23.07 9.03 10.54
C PHE A 343 24.05 9.78 9.64
N TYR A 344 23.59 10.88 9.05
CA TYR A 344 24.46 11.92 8.50
C TYR A 344 24.11 13.22 9.22
N VAL A 345 25.12 13.79 9.88
CA VAL A 345 24.94 14.95 10.76
C VAL A 345 25.89 16.05 10.33
N ALA A 346 25.36 17.24 10.08
CA ALA A 346 26.15 18.45 9.87
C ALA A 346 26.04 19.36 11.10
N LEU A 347 27.18 19.61 11.74
CA LEU A 347 27.31 20.56 12.83
C LEU A 347 27.62 21.95 12.25
N ARG A 348 26.90 22.98 12.70
CA ARG A 348 26.99 24.35 12.15
C ARG A 348 27.47 25.33 13.21
N GLY A 349 27.89 26.53 12.80
CA GLY A 349 28.17 27.63 13.74
C GLY A 349 29.32 27.37 14.69
N ILE A 350 30.32 26.61 14.26
CA ILE A 350 31.53 26.33 15.04
C ILE A 350 32.35 27.62 15.11
N LYS A 351 32.42 28.23 16.29
CA LYS A 351 33.16 29.50 16.52
C LYS A 351 34.60 29.26 16.96
N GLU A 352 34.79 28.30 17.86
CA GLU A 352 36.08 27.89 18.41
C GLU A 352 36.32 26.44 18.00
N CYS A 353 36.82 26.27 16.77
CA CYS A 353 37.13 24.95 16.25
C CYS A 353 38.37 24.40 16.97
N PRO A 354 38.34 23.20 17.57
CA PRO A 354 39.54 22.52 18.02
C PRO A 354 40.53 22.35 16.85
N SER A 355 41.80 22.11 17.17
CA SER A 355 42.79 21.77 16.15
C SER A 355 42.34 20.54 15.34
N GLU A 356 42.79 20.44 14.09
CA GLU A 356 42.49 19.28 13.23
C GLU A 356 42.90 17.96 13.91
N GLU A 357 44.02 17.98 14.63
CA GLU A 357 44.48 16.87 15.45
C GLU A 357 43.50 16.52 16.57
N GLY A 358 43.00 17.52 17.30
CA GLY A 358 42.02 17.33 18.36
C GLY A 358 40.69 16.76 17.84
N LEU A 359 40.20 17.27 16.71
CA LEU A 359 39.03 16.70 16.05
C LEU A 359 39.26 15.24 15.62
N THR A 360 40.42 14.96 15.03
CA THR A 360 40.79 13.61 14.59
C THR A 360 40.85 12.64 15.78
N LYS A 361 41.45 13.06 16.91
CA LYS A 361 41.47 12.31 18.17
C LYS A 361 40.05 12.02 18.67
N ALA A 362 39.19 13.02 18.72
CA ALA A 362 37.80 12.88 19.18
C ALA A 362 36.98 11.92 18.29
N PHE A 363 37.04 12.07 16.97
CA PHE A 363 36.33 11.19 16.03
C PHE A 363 36.90 9.77 16.00
N SER A 364 38.21 9.61 16.19
CA SER A 364 38.86 8.29 16.32
C SER A 364 38.39 7.56 17.58
N ALA A 365 38.34 8.25 18.72
CA ALA A 365 37.80 7.69 19.97
C ALA A 365 36.33 7.27 19.81
N LEU A 366 35.50 8.12 19.18
CA LEU A 366 34.11 7.78 18.87
C LEU A 366 34.00 6.55 17.96
N SER A 367 34.88 6.41 16.97
CA SER A 367 34.86 5.30 16.01
C SER A 367 35.34 3.98 16.61
N THR A 368 36.29 4.02 17.55
CA THR A 368 36.95 2.83 18.11
C THR A 368 36.31 2.37 19.41
N LYS A 369 35.99 3.31 20.31
CA LYS A 369 35.45 3.03 21.64
C LYS A 369 33.93 3.30 21.72
N GLY A 370 33.39 4.12 20.83
CA GLY A 370 31.96 4.45 20.80
C GLY A 370 31.59 5.62 21.71
N PHE A 371 30.42 5.54 22.33
CA PHE A 371 29.90 6.52 23.29
C PHE A 371 29.08 5.80 24.37
N ILE A 372 28.85 6.46 25.51
CA ILE A 372 28.02 5.91 26.58
C ILE A 372 26.56 5.92 26.13
N ASN A 373 25.91 4.75 26.12
CA ASN A 373 24.55 4.57 25.62
C ASN A 373 23.48 5.12 26.58
N TYR A 374 23.46 6.43 26.76
CA TYR A 374 22.47 7.14 27.56
C TYR A 374 21.11 7.19 26.87
N PHE A 375 20.04 7.23 27.67
CA PHE A 375 18.76 7.74 27.19
C PHE A 375 18.90 9.25 26.97
N GLY A 376 18.72 9.72 25.74
CA GLY A 376 18.81 11.15 25.42
C GLY A 376 17.66 11.97 26.00
N MET A 377 17.83 13.29 26.04
CA MET A 377 16.87 14.25 26.64
C MET A 377 15.42 14.12 26.15
N GLN A 378 15.22 13.70 24.90
CA GLN A 378 13.89 13.45 24.33
C GLN A 378 13.06 12.42 25.13
N ARG A 379 13.70 11.52 25.88
CA ARG A 379 13.03 10.51 26.71
C ARG A 379 12.49 11.06 28.04
N PHE A 380 12.93 12.25 28.44
CA PHE A 380 12.51 12.90 29.68
C PHE A 380 11.45 14.00 29.47
N GLY A 381 11.00 14.19 28.23
CA GLY A 381 9.91 15.10 27.85
C GLY A 381 10.36 16.54 27.59
N GLU A 382 9.74 17.21 26.62
CA GLU A 382 9.72 18.67 26.56
C GLU A 382 8.73 19.15 27.63
N ALA A 383 9.16 20.04 28.53
CA ALA A 383 8.43 20.44 29.74
C ALA A 383 6.93 20.69 29.49
N THR A 384 6.08 19.82 30.03
CA THR A 384 4.68 20.07 30.44
C THR A 384 4.02 18.83 31.05
N THR A 385 4.60 17.63 30.94
CA THR A 385 4.10 16.47 31.69
C THR A 385 5.24 15.57 32.12
N THR A 386 5.66 15.73 33.37
CA THR A 386 6.51 14.78 34.10
C THR A 386 5.84 13.40 34.04
N THR A 387 6.26 12.54 33.13
CA THR A 387 5.97 11.10 33.25
C THR A 387 6.93 10.58 34.31
N GLY A 388 6.54 10.79 35.56
CA GLY A 388 7.25 10.30 36.73
C GLY A 388 7.27 8.78 36.70
N SER A 389 8.41 8.22 36.40
CA SER A 389 8.84 6.92 36.92
C SER A 389 10.32 7.09 37.22
N ARG A 390 10.61 7.53 38.45
CA ARG A 390 11.93 7.40 39.07
C ARG A 390 12.28 5.91 39.02
N TRP A 391 13.38 5.58 38.34
CA TRP A 391 14.05 4.29 38.46
C TRP A 391 15.04 4.35 39.61
#